data_AF-A0A0R3WK11-F1
#
_entry.id   AF-A0A0R3WK11-F1
#
_cell.length_a   1.000
_cell.length_b   1.000
_cell.length_c   1.000
_cell.angle_alpha   90.00
_cell.angle_beta   90.00
_cell.angle_gamma   90.00
#
_symmetry.space_group_name_H-M   'P 1'
#
loop_
_entity.id
_entity.type
_entity.pdbx_description
1 polymer ?
#
loop_
_entity_poly.entity_id
_entity_poly.type
_entity_poly.pdbx_seq_one_letter_code
_entity_poly.pdbx_strand_id
1 'polypeptide(L)'
;MEMLKDRLYMPIYADRKVSHKRVKISIIGCGREGMAAAFCILTKGIATELALIDLDEELVEAELKDLQGAGEYYPGCLIYGGANYKLVSNSTIIIMCEKVPVGDSEDRLNHAQRSLDTFKIDIMCYIAWRLSGFEKNRVFGIGTALESAAFRVGISQKLNVSPSAVRGHILGEHGLQSVPIFSSVECGGVRLRAVYPAFGTEKDAEGYNKIPDTINAKSAFLIIDIVIIAINLSKA
;
A
#
# COMPACT_ATOMS: atom_id res chain seq x y z
N MET A 1 39.44 15.85 23.90
CA MET A 1 38.38 16.35 24.79
C MET A 1 37.22 15.38 24.65
N GLU A 2 36.87 14.63 25.70
CA GLU A 2 35.73 13.68 25.64
C GLU A 2 34.42 14.45 25.49
N MET A 3 33.52 13.94 24.65
CA MET A 3 32.20 14.54 24.47
C MET A 3 31.26 14.09 25.58
N LEU A 4 30.20 14.88 25.85
CA LEU A 4 29.19 14.57 26.87
C LEU A 4 28.60 13.16 26.73
N LYS A 5 28.43 12.69 25.49
CA LYS A 5 27.93 11.33 25.19
C LYS A 5 28.83 10.24 25.78
N ASP A 6 30.15 10.44 25.73
CA ASP A 6 31.16 9.44 26.12
C ASP A 6 31.20 9.30 27.65
N ARG A 7 30.77 10.36 28.37
CA ARG A 7 30.60 10.38 29.83
C ARG A 7 29.26 9.78 30.30
N LEU A 8 28.21 9.88 29.48
CA LEU A 8 26.86 9.45 29.84
C LEU A 8 26.62 7.97 29.53
N TYR A 9 27.12 7.48 28.41
CA TYR A 9 26.92 6.11 27.96
C TYR A 9 28.25 5.48 27.59
N MET A 10 28.64 4.43 28.30
CA MET A 10 29.78 3.60 27.94
C MET A 10 29.25 2.31 27.28
N PRO A 11 29.49 2.09 25.97
CA PRO A 11 28.98 0.90 25.29
C PRO A 11 29.69 -0.35 25.83
N ILE A 12 28.95 -1.17 26.59
CA ILE A 12 29.47 -2.41 27.20
C ILE A 12 29.94 -3.41 26.13
N TYR A 13 29.36 -3.35 24.93
CA TYR A 13 29.73 -4.20 23.79
C TYR A 13 29.78 -3.39 22.49
N ALA A 14 30.75 -2.48 22.37
CA ALA A 14 30.92 -1.65 21.17
C ALA A 14 30.98 -2.46 19.85
N ASP A 15 31.47 -3.71 19.89
CA ASP A 15 31.63 -4.60 18.73
C ASP A 15 30.55 -5.67 18.54
N ARG A 16 29.60 -5.85 19.48
CA ARG A 16 28.47 -6.76 19.23
C ARG A 16 27.48 -6.08 18.31
N LYS A 17 27.54 -6.41 17.01
CA LYS A 17 26.41 -6.20 16.11
C LYS A 17 25.21 -6.98 16.64
N VAL A 18 24.28 -6.30 17.31
CA VAL A 18 22.99 -6.89 17.69
C VAL A 18 22.32 -7.30 16.38
N SER A 19 22.19 -8.60 16.16
CA SER A 19 21.76 -9.20 14.89
C SER A 19 20.25 -9.13 14.68
N HIS A 20 19.59 -8.05 15.10
CA HIS A 20 18.20 -7.87 14.72
C HIS A 20 18.15 -7.79 13.19
N LYS A 21 17.31 -8.63 12.58
CA LYS A 21 17.05 -8.61 11.14
C LYS A 21 16.53 -7.21 10.82
N ARG A 22 17.38 -6.38 10.24
CA ARG A 22 17.01 -5.02 9.85
C ARG A 22 16.01 -5.11 8.71
N VAL A 23 14.79 -4.66 8.95
CA VAL A 23 13.75 -4.53 7.93
C VAL A 23 13.80 -3.10 7.46
N LYS A 24 14.51 -2.88 6.35
CA LYS A 24 14.54 -1.59 5.66
C LYS A 24 13.45 -1.55 4.60
N ILE A 25 12.59 -0.55 4.68
CA ILE A 25 11.57 -0.27 3.66
C ILE A 25 11.90 1.08 3.00
N SER A 26 11.86 1.12 1.67
CA SER A 26 11.98 2.36 0.91
C SER A 26 10.66 2.70 0.25
N ILE A 27 10.27 3.97 0.30
CA ILE A 27 9.11 4.50 -0.40
C ILE A 27 9.62 5.50 -1.44
N ILE A 28 9.27 5.26 -2.70
CA ILE A 28 9.55 6.13 -3.84
C ILE A 28 8.24 6.85 -4.17
N GLY A 29 8.23 8.18 -4.06
CA GLY A 29 7.07 9.05 -4.15
C GLY A 29 6.51 9.41 -2.77
N CYS A 30 6.70 10.65 -2.35
CA CYS A 30 6.25 11.22 -1.07
C CYS A 30 4.94 12.01 -1.19
N GLY A 31 4.10 11.63 -2.17
CA GLY A 31 2.74 12.12 -2.26
C GLY A 31 1.84 11.57 -1.14
N ARG A 32 0.53 11.82 -1.25
CA ARG A 32 -0.47 11.40 -0.25
C ARG A 32 -0.43 9.89 0.01
N GLU A 33 -0.28 9.12 -1.05
CA GLU A 33 -0.27 7.66 -1.04
C GLU A 33 1.01 7.12 -0.38
N GLY A 34 2.17 7.69 -0.73
CA GLY A 34 3.46 7.38 -0.12
C GLY A 34 3.50 7.68 1.36
N MET A 35 3.01 8.85 1.77
CA MET A 35 2.97 9.25 3.19
C MET A 35 1.94 8.46 3.99
N ALA A 36 0.79 8.10 3.41
CA ALA A 36 -0.16 7.21 4.05
C ALA A 36 0.46 5.81 4.29
N ALA A 37 1.22 5.29 3.33
CA ALA A 37 1.96 4.04 3.49
C ALA A 37 3.06 4.16 4.56
N ALA A 38 3.85 5.24 4.54
CA ALA A 38 4.89 5.54 5.52
C ALA A 38 4.33 5.55 6.95
N PHE A 39 3.25 6.29 7.16
CA PHE A 39 2.57 6.39 8.45
C PHE A 39 2.05 5.03 8.93
N CYS A 40 1.42 4.24 8.04
CA CYS A 40 0.96 2.90 8.38
C CYS A 40 2.10 1.93 8.73
N ILE A 41 3.25 2.05 8.07
CA ILE A 41 4.44 1.22 8.33
C ILE A 41 5.03 1.53 9.70
N LEU A 42 5.13 2.83 10.02
CA LEU A 42 5.66 3.32 11.29
C LEU A 42 4.75 2.95 12.45
N THR A 43 3.46 3.28 12.37
CA THR A 43 2.48 2.98 13.45
C THR A 43 2.33 1.49 13.74
N LYS A 44 2.48 0.63 12.73
CA LYS A 44 2.44 -0.84 12.90
C LYS A 44 3.79 -1.44 13.32
N GLY A 45 4.87 -0.67 13.36
CA GLY A 45 6.20 -1.15 13.72
C GLY A 45 6.76 -2.21 12.76
N ILE A 46 6.44 -2.11 11.46
CA ILE A 46 6.86 -3.10 10.46
C ILE A 46 8.33 -2.92 10.07
N ALA A 47 8.78 -1.68 9.99
CA ALA A 47 10.14 -1.32 9.58
C ALA A 47 10.99 -0.89 10.76
N THR A 48 12.28 -1.24 10.71
CA THR A 48 13.31 -0.68 11.60
C THR A 48 14.05 0.49 10.96
N GLU A 49 14.03 0.56 9.62
CA GLU A 49 14.57 1.65 8.83
C GLU A 49 13.57 2.01 7.72
N LEU A 50 13.23 3.30 7.59
CA LEU A 50 12.36 3.84 6.56
C LEU A 50 13.12 4.90 5.75
N ALA A 51 13.21 4.70 4.43
CA ALA A 51 13.79 5.66 3.51
C ALA A 51 12.72 6.27 2.61
N LEU A 52 12.61 7.60 2.59
CA LEU A 52 11.71 8.35 1.72
C LEU A 52 12.48 8.95 0.53
N ILE A 53 11.98 8.75 -0.68
CA ILE A 53 12.63 9.21 -1.91
C ILE A 53 11.59 9.93 -2.76
N ASP A 54 11.89 11.17 -3.14
CA ASP A 54 11.12 11.96 -4.11
C ASP A 54 12.06 12.92 -4.84
N LEU A 55 11.67 13.38 -6.03
CA LEU A 55 12.42 14.39 -6.78
C LEU A 55 12.36 15.76 -6.09
N ASP A 56 11.27 16.05 -5.39
CA ASP A 56 11.11 17.27 -4.61
C ASP A 56 11.79 17.14 -3.23
N GLU A 57 13.00 17.67 -3.11
CA GLU A 57 13.78 17.62 -1.87
C GLU A 57 13.14 18.43 -0.74
N GLU A 58 12.49 19.56 -1.05
CA GLU A 58 11.84 20.41 -0.03
C GLU A 58 10.64 19.68 0.58
N LEU A 59 9.84 19.02 -0.27
CA LEU A 59 8.73 18.17 0.18
C LEU A 59 9.23 17.04 1.07
N VAL A 60 10.28 16.31 0.65
CA VAL A 60 10.84 15.21 1.44
C VAL A 60 11.35 15.70 2.78
N GLU A 61 12.06 16.83 2.82
CA GLU A 61 12.57 17.38 4.07
C GLU A 61 11.43 17.78 5.02
N ALA A 62 10.36 18.38 4.50
CA ALA A 62 9.18 18.73 5.28
C ALA A 62 8.50 17.48 5.88
N GLU A 63 8.20 16.48 5.05
CA GLU A 63 7.55 15.24 5.49
C GLU A 63 8.42 14.43 6.46
N LEU A 64 9.75 14.44 6.29
CA LEU A 64 10.68 13.82 7.23
C LEU A 64 10.64 14.47 8.60
N LYS A 65 10.62 15.80 8.66
CA LYS A 65 10.54 16.54 9.93
C LYS A 65 9.26 16.22 10.70
N ASP A 66 8.14 16.10 9.98
CA ASP A 66 6.86 15.73 10.58
C ASP A 66 6.90 14.30 11.16
N LEU A 67 7.43 13.33 10.41
CA LEU A 67 7.53 11.96 10.88
C LEU A 67 8.55 11.79 12.02
N GLN A 68 9.71 12.46 11.95
CA GLN A 68 10.74 12.41 12.98
C GLN A 68 10.28 13.11 14.26
N GLY A 69 9.56 14.24 14.14
CA GLY A 69 8.96 14.95 15.28
C GLY A 69 7.96 14.09 16.05
N ALA A 70 7.27 13.17 15.36
CA ALA A 70 6.37 12.20 15.96
C ALA A 70 7.07 10.88 16.37
N GLY A 71 8.40 10.80 16.29
CA GLY A 71 9.17 9.57 16.53
C GLY A 71 8.99 8.93 17.91
N GLU A 72 8.56 9.69 18.92
CA GLU A 72 8.22 9.17 20.25
C GLU A 72 6.95 8.29 20.26
N TYR A 73 6.04 8.51 19.30
CA TYR A 73 4.76 7.81 19.22
C TYR A 73 4.81 6.51 18.42
N TYR A 74 5.94 6.23 17.75
CA TYR A 74 6.11 5.03 16.93
C TYR A 74 7.13 4.08 17.57
N PRO A 75 7.00 2.76 17.31
CA PRO A 75 8.10 1.83 17.53
C PRO A 75 9.38 2.34 16.87
N GLY A 76 10.51 2.26 17.58
CA GLY A 76 11.78 2.86 17.14
C GLY A 76 12.15 2.47 15.71
N CYS A 77 12.10 3.46 14.81
CA CYS A 77 12.42 3.33 13.40
C CYS A 77 13.36 4.47 12.99
N LEU A 78 14.43 4.15 12.27
CA LEU A 78 15.32 5.16 11.70
C LEU A 78 14.68 5.71 10.41
N ILE A 79 14.34 6.99 10.39
CA ILE A 79 13.65 7.64 9.26
C ILE A 79 14.60 8.65 8.60
N TYR A 80 14.79 8.53 7.29
CA TYR A 80 15.61 9.46 6.49
C TYR A 80 15.13 9.50 5.04
N GLY A 81 15.63 10.44 4.25
CA GLY A 81 15.23 10.55 2.85
C GLY A 81 15.98 11.62 2.06
N GLY A 82 15.63 11.75 0.79
CA GLY A 82 16.13 12.76 -0.15
C GLY A 82 15.94 12.32 -1.61
N ALA A 83 16.39 13.11 -2.57
CA ALA A 83 16.21 12.80 -4.00
C ALA A 83 17.14 11.72 -4.55
N ASN A 84 18.16 11.32 -3.79
CA ASN A 84 19.14 10.37 -4.27
C ASN A 84 18.67 8.91 -4.11
N TYR A 85 18.38 8.24 -5.24
CA TYR A 85 18.02 6.83 -5.29
C TYR A 85 19.04 5.87 -4.65
N LYS A 86 20.30 6.28 -4.43
CA LYS A 86 21.29 5.47 -3.67
C LYS A 86 20.81 5.12 -2.26
N LEU A 87 19.91 5.94 -1.69
CA LEU A 87 19.29 5.70 -0.39
C LEU A 87 18.42 4.43 -0.37
N VAL A 88 18.01 3.91 -1.52
CA VAL A 88 17.21 2.68 -1.66
C VAL A 88 18.06 1.41 -1.51
N SER A 89 19.38 1.53 -1.49
CA SER A 89 20.28 0.38 -1.35
C SER A 89 20.01 -0.44 -0.08
N ASN A 90 20.09 -1.76 -0.18
CA ASN A 90 19.84 -2.72 0.92
C ASN A 90 18.40 -2.74 1.47
N SER A 91 17.42 -2.16 0.77
CA SER A 91 16.02 -2.28 1.15
C SER A 91 15.51 -3.71 1.00
N THR A 92 14.74 -4.17 1.98
CA THR A 92 14.04 -5.46 1.91
C THR A 92 12.83 -5.34 1.00
N ILE A 93 12.09 -4.23 1.14
CA ILE A 93 10.91 -3.89 0.36
C ILE A 93 11.09 -2.47 -0.18
N ILE A 94 10.80 -2.29 -1.47
CA ILE A 94 10.61 -0.99 -2.11
C ILE A 94 9.13 -0.87 -2.44
N ILE A 95 8.54 0.26 -2.08
CA ILE A 95 7.18 0.64 -2.42
C ILE A 95 7.28 1.81 -3.38
N MET A 96 6.73 1.66 -4.58
CA MET A 96 6.64 2.71 -5.58
C MET A 96 5.23 3.25 -5.56
N CYS A 97 5.11 4.53 -5.21
CA CYS A 97 3.88 5.29 -5.12
C CYS A 97 3.99 6.44 -6.11
N GLU A 98 3.73 6.20 -7.39
CA GLU A 98 3.78 7.24 -8.41
C GLU A 98 2.37 7.64 -8.83
N LYS A 99 2.20 8.93 -9.13
CA LYS A 99 0.91 9.48 -9.53
C LYS A 99 1.06 10.25 -10.83
N VAL A 100 0.02 10.25 -11.66
CA VAL A 100 -0.06 11.22 -12.76
C VAL A 100 -0.08 12.63 -12.18
N PRO A 101 0.79 13.55 -12.64
CA PRO A 101 0.66 14.96 -12.31
C PRO A 101 -0.70 15.53 -12.79
N VAL A 102 -1.35 16.33 -11.96
CA VAL A 102 -2.59 17.04 -12.34
C VAL A 102 -2.24 18.17 -13.31
N GLY A 103 -2.93 18.27 -14.45
CA GLY A 103 -2.74 19.40 -15.37
C GLY A 103 -3.34 20.70 -14.80
N ASP A 104 -2.74 21.85 -15.11
CA ASP A 104 -3.07 23.17 -14.53
C ASP A 104 -4.55 23.61 -14.65
N SER A 105 -5.30 23.07 -15.61
CA SER A 105 -6.72 23.35 -15.86
C SER A 105 -7.59 22.08 -15.91
N GLU A 106 -7.06 20.96 -15.42
CA GLU A 106 -7.75 19.67 -15.46
C GLU A 106 -8.77 19.55 -14.32
N ASP A 107 -10.03 19.26 -14.65
CA ASP A 107 -11.04 18.94 -13.65
C ASP A 107 -10.70 17.61 -12.94
N ARG A 108 -11.10 17.47 -11.67
CA ARG A 108 -10.83 16.28 -10.84
C ARG A 108 -11.34 15.00 -11.49
N LEU A 109 -12.47 15.06 -12.20
CA LEU A 109 -13.04 13.92 -12.90
C LEU A 109 -12.17 13.50 -14.11
N ASN A 110 -11.73 14.47 -14.91
CA ASN A 110 -10.86 14.21 -16.06
C ASN A 110 -9.49 13.68 -15.60
N HIS A 111 -8.95 14.25 -14.52
CA HIS A 111 -7.71 13.78 -13.91
C HIS A 111 -7.82 12.34 -13.39
N ALA A 112 -8.91 12.02 -12.71
CA ALA A 112 -9.19 10.66 -12.23
C ALA A 112 -9.29 9.67 -13.40
N GLN A 113 -10.02 10.04 -14.45
CA GLN A 113 -10.17 9.22 -15.65
C GLN A 113 -8.81 8.98 -16.35
N ARG A 114 -8.01 10.03 -16.53
CA ARG A 114 -6.67 9.91 -17.10
C ARG A 114 -5.75 9.07 -16.23
N SER A 115 -5.86 9.18 -14.91
CA SER A 115 -5.08 8.35 -13.99
C SER A 115 -5.43 6.87 -14.13
N LEU A 116 -6.72 6.53 -14.21
CA LEU A 116 -7.19 5.16 -14.49
C LEU A 116 -6.66 4.60 -15.81
N ASP A 117 -6.66 5.44 -16.85
CA ASP A 117 -6.28 5.01 -18.20
C ASP A 117 -4.75 4.92 -18.37
N THR A 118 -3.99 5.74 -17.62
CA THR A 118 -2.54 5.89 -17.77
C THR A 118 -1.76 4.96 -16.86
N PHE A 119 -2.14 4.84 -15.58
CA PHE A 119 -1.47 3.97 -14.62
C PHE A 119 -2.37 2.78 -14.30
N LYS A 120 -2.24 1.73 -15.10
CA LYS A 120 -2.78 0.42 -14.74
C LYS A 120 -1.72 -0.32 -13.93
N ILE A 121 -1.96 -0.49 -12.64
CA ILE A 121 -1.03 -1.18 -11.73
C ILE A 121 -0.61 -2.57 -12.22
N ASP A 122 -1.51 -3.30 -12.89
CA ASP A 122 -1.20 -4.61 -13.46
C ASP A 122 -0.11 -4.52 -14.55
N ILE A 123 -0.19 -3.49 -15.39
CA ILE A 123 0.80 -3.20 -16.45
C ILE A 123 2.09 -2.68 -15.81
N MET A 124 2.00 -1.77 -14.83
CA MET A 124 3.16 -1.24 -14.13
C MET A 124 3.93 -2.34 -13.39
N CYS A 125 3.22 -3.28 -12.75
CA CYS A 125 3.83 -4.45 -12.12
C CYS A 125 4.56 -5.32 -13.16
N TYR A 126 3.96 -5.52 -14.34
CA TYR A 126 4.60 -6.24 -15.43
C TYR A 126 5.86 -5.50 -15.94
N ILE A 127 5.79 -4.19 -16.16
CA ILE A 127 6.93 -3.38 -16.60
C ILE A 127 8.04 -3.39 -15.55
N ALA A 128 7.71 -3.19 -14.27
CA ALA A 128 8.65 -3.25 -13.17
C ALA A 128 9.34 -4.63 -13.09
N TRP A 129 8.58 -5.71 -13.28
CA TRP A 129 9.14 -7.06 -13.36
C TRP A 129 10.11 -7.22 -14.53
N ARG A 130 9.72 -6.78 -15.73
CA ARG A 130 10.54 -6.90 -16.94
C ARG A 130 11.79 -6.05 -16.90
N LEU A 131 11.72 -4.84 -16.35
CA LEU A 131 12.85 -3.90 -16.27
C LEU A 131 13.80 -4.23 -15.12
N SER A 132 13.28 -4.69 -13.97
CA SER A 132 14.13 -5.03 -12.82
C SER A 132 14.97 -6.29 -13.03
N GLY A 133 14.51 -7.22 -13.88
CA GLY A 133 15.15 -8.52 -14.06
C GLY A 133 14.97 -9.46 -12.87
N PHE A 134 14.08 -9.14 -11.92
CA PHE A 134 13.81 -9.99 -10.77
C PHE A 134 12.93 -11.19 -11.10
N GLU A 135 12.98 -12.19 -10.22
CA GLU A 135 12.04 -13.31 -10.25
C GLU A 135 10.61 -12.79 -10.00
N LYS A 136 9.62 -13.40 -10.66
CA LYS A 136 8.21 -12.98 -10.59
C LYS A 136 7.62 -12.91 -9.17
N ASN A 137 8.13 -13.71 -8.23
CA ASN A 137 7.69 -13.73 -6.82
C ASN A 137 8.22 -12.54 -6.00
N ARG A 138 9.04 -11.68 -6.60
CA ARG A 138 9.62 -10.49 -5.96
C ARG A 138 8.99 -9.18 -6.40
N VAL A 139 8.08 -9.22 -7.36
CA VAL A 139 7.41 -8.02 -7.88
C VAL A 139 5.91 -8.25 -7.82
N PHE A 140 5.22 -7.41 -7.05
CA PHE A 140 3.79 -7.53 -6.83
C PHE A 140 3.14 -6.16 -6.83
N GLY A 141 2.06 -6.02 -7.61
CA GLY A 141 1.14 -4.90 -7.48
C GLY A 141 0.14 -5.17 -6.36
N ILE A 142 -0.42 -4.11 -5.78
CA ILE A 142 -1.54 -4.23 -4.85
C ILE A 142 -2.79 -4.87 -5.50
N GLY A 143 -2.91 -4.74 -6.83
CA GLY A 143 -3.99 -5.29 -7.64
C GLY A 143 -5.37 -4.88 -7.10
N THR A 144 -6.27 -5.83 -7.00
CA THR A 144 -7.66 -5.63 -6.54
C THR A 144 -7.83 -5.72 -5.02
N ALA A 145 -6.76 -5.60 -4.23
CA ALA A 145 -6.83 -5.77 -2.77
C ALA A 145 -7.68 -4.67 -2.11
N LEU A 146 -7.62 -3.44 -2.61
CA LEU A 146 -8.41 -2.32 -2.12
C LEU A 146 -9.89 -2.47 -2.50
N GLU A 147 -10.18 -2.89 -3.73
CA GLU A 147 -11.54 -3.23 -4.17
C GLU A 147 -12.13 -4.35 -3.34
N SER A 148 -11.35 -5.40 -3.07
CA SER A 148 -11.77 -6.49 -2.20
C SER A 148 -12.09 -6.00 -0.78
N ALA A 149 -11.30 -5.06 -0.24
CA ALA A 149 -11.57 -4.45 1.06
C ALA A 149 -12.86 -3.62 1.04
N ALA A 150 -13.05 -2.78 0.01
CA ALA A 150 -14.26 -1.97 -0.17
C ALA A 150 -15.50 -2.84 -0.38
N PHE A 151 -15.36 -3.97 -1.09
CA PHE A 151 -16.43 -4.94 -1.31
C PHE A 151 -16.87 -5.60 -0.01
N ARG A 152 -15.93 -6.01 0.84
CA ARG A 152 -16.25 -6.50 2.20
C ARG A 152 -16.96 -5.44 3.03
N VAL A 153 -16.51 -4.18 2.97
CA VAL A 153 -17.16 -3.07 3.68
C VAL A 153 -18.59 -2.88 3.19
N GLY A 154 -18.82 -2.80 1.88
CA GLY A 154 -20.16 -2.62 1.31
C GLY A 154 -21.13 -3.75 1.69
N ILE A 155 -20.67 -5.01 1.68
CA ILE A 155 -21.48 -6.15 2.15
C ILE A 155 -21.74 -6.05 3.66
N SER A 156 -20.70 -5.75 4.44
CA SER A 156 -20.80 -5.69 5.90
C SER A 156 -21.76 -4.61 6.39
N GLN A 157 -21.85 -3.48 5.68
CA GLN A 157 -22.79 -2.39 5.97
C GLN A 157 -24.24 -2.84 5.77
N LYS A 158 -24.53 -3.60 4.70
CA LYS A 158 -25.86 -4.15 4.47
C LYS A 158 -26.25 -5.23 5.49
N LEU A 159 -25.30 -6.09 5.84
CA LEU A 159 -25.50 -7.17 6.82
C LEU A 159 -25.43 -6.68 8.28
N ASN A 160 -25.03 -5.43 8.51
CA ASN A 160 -24.77 -4.85 9.84
C ASN A 160 -23.81 -5.71 10.69
N VAL A 161 -22.70 -6.12 10.09
CA VAL A 161 -21.62 -6.89 10.76
C VAL A 161 -20.28 -6.21 10.59
N SER A 162 -19.26 -6.65 11.33
CA SER A 162 -17.89 -6.15 11.11
C SER A 162 -17.39 -6.56 9.72
N PRO A 163 -16.67 -5.68 8.98
CA PRO A 163 -16.01 -6.06 7.72
C PRO A 163 -15.05 -7.24 7.85
N SER A 164 -14.51 -7.48 9.05
CA SER A 164 -13.64 -8.63 9.35
C SER A 164 -14.37 -9.98 9.35
N ALA A 165 -15.70 -9.97 9.57
CA ALA A 165 -16.53 -11.17 9.56
C ALA A 165 -16.93 -11.60 8.14
N VAL A 166 -16.79 -10.69 7.16
CA VAL A 166 -17.07 -10.95 5.75
C VAL A 166 -15.79 -11.33 5.03
N ARG A 167 -15.80 -12.44 4.31
CA ARG A 167 -14.75 -12.80 3.34
C ARG A 167 -15.33 -12.64 1.94
N GLY A 168 -14.57 -11.97 1.09
CA GLY A 168 -14.98 -11.66 -0.27
C GLY A 168 -13.78 -11.14 -1.05
N HIS A 169 -13.76 -11.47 -2.33
CA HIS A 169 -12.66 -11.15 -3.23
C HIS A 169 -13.20 -10.57 -4.53
N ILE A 170 -12.54 -9.52 -4.98
CA ILE A 170 -12.62 -9.02 -6.35
C ILE A 170 -11.29 -9.43 -7.00
N LEU A 171 -11.34 -10.03 -8.18
CA LEU A 171 -10.16 -10.52 -8.92
C LEU A 171 -10.14 -9.92 -10.33
N GLY A 172 -9.06 -10.13 -11.08
CA GLY A 172 -8.93 -9.62 -12.44
C GLY A 172 -8.14 -8.32 -12.48
N GLU A 173 -8.43 -7.48 -13.46
CA GLU A 173 -7.80 -6.17 -13.62
C GLU A 173 -8.23 -5.23 -12.48
N HIS A 174 -7.30 -4.41 -11.98
CA HIS A 174 -7.64 -3.28 -11.12
C HIS A 174 -8.56 -2.29 -11.86
N GLY A 175 -9.60 -1.79 -11.19
CA GLY A 175 -10.56 -0.87 -11.78
C GLY A 175 -11.79 -1.51 -12.46
N LEU A 176 -12.18 -0.97 -13.62
CA LEU A 176 -13.52 -1.21 -14.21
C LEU A 176 -13.77 -2.65 -14.67
N GLN A 177 -12.73 -3.39 -15.07
CA GLN A 177 -12.86 -4.78 -15.53
C GLN A 177 -12.65 -5.81 -14.41
N SER A 178 -12.69 -5.35 -13.16
CA SER A 178 -12.58 -6.22 -12.00
C SER A 178 -13.81 -7.13 -11.87
N VAL A 179 -13.59 -8.35 -11.38
CA VAL A 179 -14.57 -9.43 -11.33
C VAL A 179 -14.87 -9.79 -9.86
N PRO A 180 -16.07 -9.44 -9.35
CA PRO A 180 -16.49 -9.81 -8.00
C PRO A 180 -16.85 -11.30 -7.91
N ILE A 181 -16.19 -12.04 -7.01
CA ILE A 181 -16.40 -13.47 -6.84
C ILE A 181 -17.52 -13.74 -5.83
N PHE A 182 -18.76 -13.48 -6.25
CA PHE A 182 -19.96 -13.67 -5.40
C PHE A 182 -20.16 -15.11 -4.91
N SER A 183 -19.64 -16.11 -5.64
CA SER A 183 -19.73 -17.52 -5.26
C SER A 183 -18.92 -17.89 -4.03
N SER A 184 -17.86 -17.14 -3.72
CA SER A 184 -16.95 -17.40 -2.59
C SER A 184 -17.17 -16.45 -1.41
N VAL A 185 -18.20 -15.59 -1.47
CA VAL A 185 -18.47 -14.65 -0.39
C VAL A 185 -19.05 -15.40 0.81
N GLU A 186 -18.44 -15.18 1.96
CA GLU A 186 -18.78 -15.82 3.22
C GLU A 186 -18.97 -14.78 4.31
N CYS A 187 -19.93 -15.01 5.20
CA CYS A 187 -20.09 -14.24 6.44
C CYS A 187 -20.11 -15.22 7.61
N GLY A 188 -19.20 -15.07 8.57
CA GLY A 188 -19.10 -15.99 9.70
C GLY A 188 -18.83 -17.45 9.32
N GLY A 189 -18.19 -17.69 8.17
CA GLY A 189 -17.92 -19.03 7.63
C GLY A 189 -19.07 -19.65 6.83
N VAL A 190 -20.20 -18.98 6.69
CA VAL A 190 -21.33 -19.44 5.86
C VAL A 190 -21.30 -18.72 4.51
N ARG A 191 -21.36 -19.49 3.42
CA ARG A 191 -21.45 -18.94 2.06
C ARG A 191 -22.79 -18.24 1.84
N LEU A 192 -22.76 -16.98 1.46
CA LEU A 192 -23.99 -16.19 1.27
C LEU A 192 -24.88 -16.76 0.18
N ARG A 193 -24.30 -17.29 -0.91
CA ARG A 193 -25.07 -17.94 -1.99
C ARG A 193 -25.79 -19.22 -1.55
N ALA A 194 -25.36 -19.88 -0.47
CA ALA A 194 -26.05 -21.05 0.06
C ALA A 194 -27.35 -20.67 0.79
N VAL A 195 -27.38 -19.50 1.42
CA VAL A 195 -28.55 -18.97 2.14
C VAL A 195 -29.44 -18.13 1.22
N TYR A 196 -28.82 -17.37 0.32
CA TYR A 196 -29.47 -16.49 -0.63
C TYR A 196 -28.99 -16.81 -2.06
N PRO A 197 -29.64 -17.75 -2.78
CA PRO A 197 -29.18 -18.18 -4.11
C PRO A 197 -29.11 -17.07 -5.16
N ALA A 198 -29.92 -16.02 -5.00
CA ALA A 198 -29.91 -14.85 -5.89
C ALA A 198 -28.75 -13.88 -5.64
N PHE A 199 -27.91 -14.12 -4.63
CA PHE A 199 -26.79 -13.25 -4.23
C PHE A 199 -25.83 -12.95 -5.39
N GLY A 200 -25.72 -11.67 -5.74
CA GLY A 200 -24.87 -11.17 -6.82
C GLY A 200 -25.35 -11.52 -8.22
N THR A 201 -26.59 -11.99 -8.38
CA THR A 201 -27.20 -12.25 -9.69
C THR A 201 -28.08 -11.06 -10.11
N GLU A 202 -28.59 -11.08 -11.34
CA GLU A 202 -29.59 -10.10 -11.80
C GLU A 202 -30.90 -10.14 -10.99
N LYS A 203 -31.20 -11.29 -10.36
CA LYS A 203 -32.40 -11.50 -9.54
C LYS A 203 -32.22 -11.06 -8.08
N ASP A 204 -31.09 -10.45 -7.75
CA ASP A 204 -30.76 -9.95 -6.43
C ASP A 204 -31.66 -8.77 -6.05
N ALA A 205 -32.71 -9.05 -5.28
CA ALA A 205 -33.66 -8.06 -4.78
C ALA A 205 -33.07 -7.15 -3.70
N GLU A 206 -32.04 -7.62 -2.97
CA GLU A 206 -31.35 -6.85 -1.94
C GLU A 206 -30.25 -5.95 -2.53
N GLY A 207 -29.91 -6.14 -3.80
CA GLY A 207 -29.02 -5.29 -4.58
C GLY A 207 -27.54 -5.41 -4.19
N TYR A 208 -27.06 -6.58 -3.75
CA TYR A 208 -25.62 -6.81 -3.56
C TYR A 208 -24.85 -6.82 -4.89
N ASN A 209 -25.51 -7.21 -5.97
CA ASN A 209 -24.99 -7.13 -7.34
C ASN A 209 -24.54 -5.71 -7.75
N LYS A 210 -25.10 -4.64 -7.17
CA LYS A 210 -24.75 -3.24 -7.45
C LYS A 210 -23.56 -2.71 -6.64
N ILE A 211 -23.11 -3.44 -5.62
CA ILE A 211 -22.02 -2.99 -4.74
C ILE A 211 -20.72 -2.77 -5.55
N PRO A 212 -20.28 -3.71 -6.41
CA PRO A 212 -19.09 -3.53 -7.24
C PRO A 212 -19.14 -2.27 -8.10
N ASP A 213 -20.28 -1.97 -8.72
CA ASP A 213 -20.44 -0.76 -9.56
C ASP A 213 -20.24 0.52 -8.75
N THR A 214 -20.81 0.56 -7.54
CA THR A 214 -20.61 1.71 -6.64
C THR A 214 -19.19 1.85 -6.12
N ILE A 215 -18.45 0.74 -6.04
CA ILE A 215 -17.03 0.76 -5.70
C ILE A 215 -16.27 1.34 -6.88
N ASN A 216 -16.45 0.80 -8.08
CA ASN A 216 -15.77 1.25 -9.30
C ASN A 216 -16.01 2.75 -9.60
N ALA A 217 -17.21 3.25 -9.34
CA ALA A 217 -17.51 4.68 -9.48
C ALA A 217 -16.80 5.57 -8.44
N LYS A 218 -16.45 5.04 -7.26
CA LYS A 218 -15.80 5.77 -6.17
C LYS A 218 -14.29 5.55 -6.11
N SER A 219 -13.81 4.35 -6.44
CA SER A 219 -12.39 3.96 -6.43
C SER A 219 -11.60 4.66 -7.53
N ALA A 220 -12.27 5.09 -8.61
CA ALA A 220 -11.73 5.99 -9.63
C ALA A 220 -11.03 7.24 -9.05
N PHE A 221 -11.41 7.70 -7.85
CA PHE A 221 -10.86 8.90 -7.22
C PHE A 221 -9.78 8.63 -6.17
N LEU A 222 -9.57 7.36 -5.81
CA LEU A 222 -8.73 6.89 -4.69
C LEU A 222 -7.69 5.87 -5.17
N ILE A 223 -7.31 5.94 -6.45
CA ILE A 223 -6.37 5.00 -7.06
C ILE A 223 -5.03 5.15 -6.36
N ILE A 224 -4.72 4.16 -5.53
CA ILE A 224 -3.44 4.00 -4.88
C ILE A 224 -2.69 2.98 -5.71
N ASP A 225 -1.96 3.45 -6.73
CA ASP A 225 -1.11 2.59 -7.57
C ASP A 225 0.20 2.29 -6.84
N ILE A 226 0.14 1.34 -5.91
CA ILE A 226 1.31 0.86 -5.19
C ILE A 226 1.90 -0.39 -5.86
N VAL A 227 3.05 -0.22 -6.50
CA VAL A 227 3.88 -1.35 -6.93
C VAL A 227 4.90 -1.65 -5.84
N ILE A 228 4.98 -2.91 -5.43
CA ILE A 228 5.89 -3.35 -4.37
C ILE A 228 6.92 -4.30 -4.95
N ILE A 229 8.18 -4.03 -4.66
CA ILE A 229 9.33 -4.83 -5.08
C ILE A 229 10.05 -5.34 -3.85
N ALA A 230 10.09 -6.65 -3.66
CA ALA A 230 10.82 -7.31 -2.58
C ALA A 230 12.19 -7.79 -3.05
N ILE A 231 13.24 -7.05 -2.69
CA ILE A 231 14.61 -7.31 -3.18
C ILE A 231 15.30 -8.41 -2.38
N ASN A 232 15.16 -8.38 -1.06
CA ASN A 232 16.02 -9.15 -0.15
C ASN A 232 15.24 -10.15 0.72
N LEU A 233 14.19 -10.75 0.14
CA LEU A 233 13.62 -11.97 0.71
C LEU A 233 14.68 -13.06 0.52
N SER A 234 15.36 -13.42 1.63
CA SER A 234 16.26 -14.58 1.66
C SER A 234 15.52 -15.75 1.02
N LYS A 235 16.16 -16.46 0.08
CA LYS A 235 15.66 -17.74 -0.43
C LYS A 235 15.25 -18.57 0.79
N ALA A 236 13.94 -18.75 0.96
CA ALA A 236 13.38 -19.58 2.01
C ALA A 236 13.63 -21.06 1.65
#